data_AF-A0AAV0WD23-F1
#
_entry.id   AF-A0AAV0WD23-F1
#
_cell.length_a   1.000
_cell.length_b   1.000
_cell.length_c   1.000
_cell.angle_alpha   90.00
_cell.angle_beta   90.00
_cell.angle_gamma   90.00
#
_symmetry.space_group_name_H-M   'P 1'
#
loop_
_entity.id
_entity.type
_entity.pdbx_description
1 polymer ?
#
loop_
_entity_poly.entity_id
_entity_poly.type
_entity_poly.pdbx_seq_one_letter_code
_entity_poly.pdbx_strand_id
1 'polypeptide(L)'
;MYLNDTELICIAVAFGLNQKKPKQNKRTRWMKEWYKQRAQYSHEKLLNCLRMTEPDDYRNFLRMDATSYENLLKVRGITKIV
;
A
#
# COMPACT_ATOMS: atom_id res chain seq x y z
N MET A 1 23.93 -1.31 47.11
CA MET A 1 22.48 -1.12 46.89
C MET A 1 22.01 -2.26 46.03
N TYR A 2 21.29 -3.22 46.60
CA TYR A 2 20.63 -4.26 45.80
C TYR A 2 19.35 -3.66 45.23
N LEU A 3 19.13 -3.88 43.94
CA LEU A 3 17.93 -3.43 43.25
C LEU A 3 16.75 -4.26 43.80
N ASN A 4 15.70 -3.59 44.28
CA ASN A 4 14.55 -4.29 44.85
C ASN A 4 13.73 -4.97 43.75
N ASP A 5 12.99 -6.02 44.10
CA ASP A 5 12.15 -6.76 43.15
C ASP A 5 11.14 -5.85 42.42
N THR A 6 10.63 -4.83 43.11
CA THR A 6 9.77 -3.79 42.54
C THR A 6 10.47 -2.95 41.47
N GLU A 7 11.74 -2.60 41.67
CA GLU A 7 12.53 -1.86 40.69
C GLU A 7 12.84 -2.70 39.45
N LEU A 8 13.13 -3.99 39.65
CA LEU A 8 13.31 -4.96 38.56
C LEU A 8 12.03 -5.11 37.71
N ILE A 9 10.86 -5.19 38.36
CA ILE A 9 9.56 -5.28 37.68
C ILE A 9 9.31 -4.02 36.84
N CYS A 10 9.55 -2.83 37.40
CA CYS A 10 9.38 -1.57 36.69
C CYS A 10 10.25 -1.48 35.43
N ILE A 11 11.51 -1.93 35.52
CA ILE A 11 12.44 -1.96 34.38
C ILE A 11 11.97 -2.96 33.31
N ALA A 12 11.53 -4.15 33.72
CA ALA A 12 11.05 -5.16 32.78
C ALA A 12 9.81 -4.70 32.01
N VAL A 13 8.87 -4.03 32.69
CA VAL A 13 7.66 -3.45 32.06
C VAL A 13 8.04 -2.32 31.11
N ALA A 14 8.90 -1.39 31.55
CA ALA A 14 9.36 -0.29 30.70
C ALA A 14 10.08 -0.79 29.45
N PHE A 15 10.89 -1.85 29.56
CA PHE A 15 11.57 -2.46 28.43
C PHE A 15 10.58 -3.16 27.47
N GLY A 16 9.60 -3.89 27.99
CA GLY A 16 8.56 -4.54 27.18
C GLY A 16 7.72 -3.55 26.38
N LEU A 17 7.37 -2.41 26.97
CA LEU A 17 6.59 -1.36 26.31
C LEU A 17 7.38 -0.57 25.27
N ASN A 18 8.71 -0.49 25.40
CA ASN A 18 9.60 0.19 24.45
C ASN A 18 10.02 -0.68 23.25
N GLN A 19 9.54 -1.92 23.17
CA GLN A 19 9.79 -2.74 21.99
C GLN A 19 9.08 -2.13 20.78
N LYS A 20 9.86 -1.60 19.84
CA LYS A 20 9.35 -1.15 18.54
C LYS A 20 8.70 -2.36 17.87
N LYS A 21 7.41 -2.24 17.54
CA LYS A 21 6.70 -3.27 16.78
C LYS A 21 7.52 -3.57 15.51
N PRO A 22 7.80 -4.84 15.20
CA PRO A 22 8.51 -5.17 13.98
C PRO A 22 7.74 -4.56 12.81
N LYS A 23 8.45 -3.84 11.94
CA LYS A 23 7.87 -3.30 10.71
C LYS A 23 7.31 -4.49 9.95
N GLN A 24 5.98 -4.61 9.91
CA GLN A 24 5.35 -5.65 9.09
C GLN A 24 5.75 -5.34 7.65
N ASN A 25 6.58 -6.19 7.06
CA ASN A 25 6.81 -6.16 5.63
C ASN A 25 5.45 -6.43 4.98
N LYS A 26 4.82 -5.37 4.45
CA LYS A 26 3.65 -5.52 3.58
C LYS A 26 4.08 -6.46 2.47
N ARG A 27 3.59 -7.70 2.49
CA ARG A 27 3.83 -8.64 1.41
C ARG A 27 3.23 -8.01 0.16
N THR A 28 4.08 -7.63 -0.78
CA THR A 28 3.65 -7.07 -2.06
C THR A 28 2.72 -8.07 -2.71
N ARG A 29 1.48 -7.64 -3.00
CA ARG A 29 0.51 -8.49 -3.65
C ARG A 29 1.07 -8.90 -5.02
N TRP A 30 0.97 -10.17 -5.37
CA TRP A 30 1.59 -10.67 -6.58
C TRP A 30 0.96 -10.03 -7.82
N MET A 31 1.79 -9.44 -8.69
CA MET A 31 1.33 -8.80 -9.93
C MET A 31 0.51 -9.74 -10.83
N LYS A 32 0.74 -11.06 -10.74
CA LYS A 32 -0.06 -12.08 -11.44
C LYS A 32 -1.54 -12.07 -11.04
N GLU A 33 -1.88 -11.66 -9.81
CA GLU A 33 -3.28 -11.53 -9.38
C GLU A 33 -3.99 -10.37 -10.09
N TRP A 34 -3.28 -9.26 -10.31
CA TRP A 34 -3.81 -8.12 -11.06
C TRP A 34 -4.04 -8.48 -12.53
N TYR A 35 -3.15 -9.27 -13.12
CA TYR A 35 -3.35 -9.78 -14.49
C TYR A 35 -4.57 -10.72 -14.61
N LYS A 36 -4.82 -11.58 -13.61
CA LYS A 36 -6.04 -12.40 -13.59
C LYS A 36 -7.30 -11.54 -13.48
N GLN A 37 -7.26 -10.52 -12.64
CA GLN A 37 -8.38 -9.57 -12.47
C GLN A 37 -8.65 -8.73 -13.71
N ARG A 38 -7.66 -8.50 -14.58
CA ARG A 38 -7.86 -7.83 -15.88
C ARG A 38 -8.82 -8.56 -16.81
N ALA A 39 -8.94 -9.88 -16.69
CA ALA A 39 -9.91 -10.65 -17.46
C ALA A 39 -11.34 -10.54 -16.89
N GLN A 40 -11.47 -10.26 -15.59
CA GLN A 40 -12.77 -10.14 -14.89
C GLN A 40 -13.30 -8.70 -14.83
N TYR A 41 -12.43 -7.72 -14.66
CA TYR A 41 -12.79 -6.30 -14.57
C TYR A 41 -12.37 -5.57 -15.83
N SER A 42 -13.19 -4.62 -16.28
CA SER A 42 -12.75 -3.69 -17.33
C SER A 42 -11.49 -2.97 -16.87
N HIS A 43 -10.60 -2.69 -17.83
CA HIS A 43 -9.28 -2.12 -17.56
C HIS A 43 -9.35 -0.85 -16.71
N GLU A 44 -10.41 -0.05 -16.87
CA GLU A 44 -10.65 1.15 -16.08
C GLU A 44 -11.09 0.89 -14.64
N LYS A 45 -11.97 -0.11 -14.41
CA LYS A 45 -12.41 -0.46 -13.05
C LYS A 45 -11.23 -0.96 -12.24
N LEU A 46 -10.41 -1.82 -12.82
CA LEU A 46 -9.19 -2.33 -12.18
C LEU A 46 -8.20 -1.19 -11.86
N LEU A 47 -7.98 -0.27 -12.79
CA LEU A 47 -7.14 0.90 -12.58
C LEU A 47 -7.66 1.81 -11.47
N ASN A 48 -8.97 2.04 -11.40
CA ASN A 48 -9.57 2.84 -10.31
C ASN A 48 -9.41 2.15 -8.95
N CYS A 49 -9.61 0.83 -8.88
CA CYS A 49 -9.38 0.06 -7.66
C CYS A 49 -7.92 0.16 -7.21
N LEU A 50 -6.97 -0.10 -8.11
CA LEU A 50 -5.53 0.02 -7.85
C LEU A 50 -5.16 1.42 -7.35
N ARG A 51 -5.68 2.47 -7.99
CA ARG A 51 -5.44 3.86 -7.59
C ARG A 51 -5.87 4.14 -6.15
N MET A 52 -6.94 3.51 -5.68
CA MET A 52 -7.46 3.72 -4.31
C MET A 52 -6.86 2.78 -3.27
N THR A 53 -6.50 1.55 -3.62
CA THR A 53 -6.05 0.55 -2.65
C THR A 53 -4.53 0.38 -2.62
N GLU A 54 -3.85 0.45 -3.76
CA GLU A 54 -2.42 0.11 -3.92
C GLU A 54 -1.75 1.06 -4.95
N PRO A 55 -1.39 2.30 -4.55
CA PRO A 55 -0.86 3.32 -5.48
C PRO A 55 0.50 2.96 -6.10
N ASP A 56 1.33 2.17 -5.40
CA ASP A 56 2.60 1.67 -5.94
C ASP A 56 2.35 0.65 -7.07
N ASP A 57 1.39 -0.26 -6.88
CA ASP A 57 0.98 -1.21 -7.91
C ASP A 57 0.25 -0.51 -9.07
N TYR A 58 -0.50 0.55 -8.79
CA TYR A 58 -1.12 1.38 -9.84
C TYR A 58 -0.08 1.91 -10.81
N ARG A 59 1.02 2.48 -10.31
CA ARG A 59 2.12 2.99 -11.15
C ARG A 59 2.82 1.87 -11.92
N ASN A 60 3.04 0.72 -11.29
CA ASN A 60 3.62 -0.45 -11.96
C ASN A 60 2.71 -1.04 -13.04
N PHE A 61 1.40 -1.04 -12.80
CA PHE A 61 0.40 -1.57 -13.73
C PHE A 61 0.22 -0.63 -14.92
N LEU A 62 0.22 0.69 -14.69
CA LEU A 62 0.10 1.71 -15.72
C LEU A 62 1.39 1.85 -16.55
N ARG A 63 2.55 1.50 -15.97
CA ARG A 63 3.90 1.70 -16.53
C ARG A 63 4.22 3.14 -16.96
N MET A 64 3.43 4.10 -16.48
CA MET A 64 3.61 5.52 -16.72
C MET A 64 3.15 6.32 -15.50
N ASP A 65 3.49 7.60 -15.47
CA ASP A 65 2.99 8.52 -14.46
C ASP A 65 1.49 8.81 -14.66
N ALA A 66 0.79 9.00 -13.55
CA ALA A 66 -0.66 9.24 -13.55
C ALA A 66 -1.04 10.46 -14.39
N THR A 67 -0.23 11.52 -14.33
CA THR A 67 -0.38 12.76 -15.09
C THR A 67 -0.34 12.53 -16.60
N SER A 68 0.64 11.78 -17.09
CA SER A 68 0.71 11.42 -18.52
C SER A 68 -0.48 10.59 -18.96
N TYR A 69 -0.95 9.66 -18.12
CA TYR A 69 -2.15 8.88 -18.43
C TYR A 69 -3.42 9.75 -18.49
N GLU A 70 -3.61 10.68 -17.55
CA GLU A 70 -4.73 11.63 -17.59
C GLU A 70 -4.66 12.55 -18.82
N ASN A 71 -3.47 12.99 -19.19
CA ASN A 71 -3.26 13.76 -20.41
C ASN A 71 -3.63 12.95 -21.66
N LEU A 72 -3.26 11.66 -21.72
CA LEU A 72 -3.68 10.77 -22.79
C LEU A 72 -5.20 10.58 -22.86
N LEU A 73 -5.87 10.45 -21.70
CA LEU A 73 -7.33 10.36 -21.66
C LEU A 73 -8.00 11.63 -22.20
N LYS A 74 -7.48 12.81 -21.82
CA LYS A 74 -7.94 14.10 -22.36
C LYS A 74 -7.74 14.19 -23.86
N VAL A 75 -6.57 13.81 -24.38
CA VAL A 75 -6.26 13.81 -25.82
C VAL A 75 -7.14 12.82 -26.59
N ARG A 76 -7.47 11.66 -26.00
CA ARG A 76 -8.38 10.68 -26.59
C ARG A 76 -9.86 11.15 -26.59
N GLY A 77 -10.18 12.29 -25.97
CA GLY A 77 -11.56 12.78 -25.84
C GLY A 77 -12.40 12.01 -24.82
N ILE A 78 -11.76 11.20 -23.96
CA ILE A 78 -12.43 10.51 -22.85
C ILE A 78 -12.36 11.43 -21.64
N THR A 79 -13.24 12.42 -21.61
CA THR A 79 -13.52 13.19 -20.41
C THR A 79 -14.31 12.33 -19.45
N LYS A 80 -13.70 11.93 -18.32
CA LYS A 80 -14.49 11.47 -17.17
C LYS A 80 -15.22 12.69 -16.62
N ILE A 81 -16.48 12.83 -17.06
CA ILE A 81 -17.44 13.72 -16.43
C ILE A 81 -17.54 13.26 -14.97
N VAL A 82 -17.28 14.23 -14.09
CA VAL A 82 -17.35 14.11 -12.62
C VAL A 82 -18.69 13.50 -12.20
#